data_AF-A0A3B3RCT1-F1
#
_entry.id   AF-A0A3B3RCT1-F1
#
_cell.length_a   1.000
_cell.length_b   1.000
_cell.length_c   1.000
_cell.angle_alpha   90.00
_cell.angle_beta   90.00
_cell.angle_gamma   90.00
#
_symmetry.space_group_name_H-M   'P 1'
#
loop_
_entity.id
_entity.type
_entity.pdbx_description
1 polymer ?
#
loop_
_entity_poly.entity_id
_entity_poly.type
_entity_poly.pdbx_seq_one_letter_code
_entity_poly.pdbx_strand_id
1 'polypeptide(L)'
;IFLPHWRSADRGIRFLYLADCCSFRISQSCDTKDSMLPLFLGADLFAKTSIRTENHPRYHAKFAKKGLATKLVFSSFRLHGLRLPTGNNSLWFYSIQGVFRVAFELYSQHEQLSVLEAFQHMEQCMKSGLDERGLSDLVLGLLESQGQGQGAMDPGSVYCSPLLCTIAGWLGHRFNAANGCISQQVESFKMQHIDHITDLPAAEELAGELFPEAMRVLLLNWMGLSDSGAVWKRHSEYPILLLILEFANHNLITGVAHVLYSSLICK
;
A
#
# COMPACT_ATOMS: atom_id res chain seq x y z
N ILE A 1 -22.90 22.04 2.22
CA ILE A 1 -22.22 20.98 3.00
C ILE A 1 -20.71 21.22 2.98
N PHE A 2 -20.07 21.18 4.14
CA PHE A 2 -18.61 21.23 4.26
C PHE A 2 -18.07 19.81 4.31
N LEU A 3 -17.11 19.48 3.43
CA LEU A 3 -16.41 18.20 3.50
C LEU A 3 -15.24 18.32 4.47
N PRO A 4 -14.94 17.27 5.25
CA PRO A 4 -13.67 17.20 5.95
C PRO A 4 -12.53 17.27 4.94
N HIS A 5 -11.40 17.80 5.36
CA HIS A 5 -10.21 17.91 4.53
C HIS A 5 -9.04 17.17 5.19
N TRP A 6 -8.33 16.38 4.39
CA TRP A 6 -6.99 15.96 4.70
C TRP A 6 -6.02 17.07 4.31
N ARG A 7 -5.10 17.46 5.19
CA ARG A 7 -4.05 18.42 4.87
C ARG A 7 -2.73 17.69 4.75
N SER A 8 -2.16 17.72 3.56
CA SER A 8 -0.73 17.57 3.33
C SER A 8 -0.16 18.98 3.13
N ALA A 9 1.11 19.23 3.48
CA ALA A 9 1.71 20.57 3.70
C ALA A 9 1.13 21.71 2.82
N ASP A 10 1.06 21.52 1.50
CA ASP A 10 0.59 22.52 0.53
C ASP A 10 -0.80 22.27 -0.07
N ARG A 11 -1.49 21.21 0.36
CA ARG A 11 -2.70 20.70 -0.30
C ARG A 11 -3.75 20.20 0.69
N GLY A 12 -4.90 20.85 0.66
CA GLY A 12 -6.12 20.35 1.32
C GLY A 12 -6.91 19.48 0.36
N ILE A 13 -7.08 18.19 0.67
CA ILE A 13 -7.90 17.26 -0.11
C ILE A 13 -9.14 16.92 0.67
N ARG A 14 -10.29 17.34 0.16
CA ARG A 14 -11.58 16.98 0.76
C ARG A 14 -11.88 15.51 0.55
N PHE A 15 -12.53 14.90 1.52
CA PHE A 15 -12.94 13.50 1.43
C PHE A 15 -14.33 13.27 2.03
N LEU A 16 -14.88 12.09 1.75
CA LEU A 16 -16.08 11.55 2.38
C LEU A 16 -15.86 10.06 2.66
N TYR A 17 -16.72 9.47 3.48
CA TYR A 17 -16.69 8.04 3.75
C TYR A 17 -17.86 7.36 3.04
N LEU A 18 -17.60 6.26 2.34
CA LEU A 18 -18.66 5.31 1.97
C LEU A 18 -19.00 4.49 3.21
N ALA A 19 -20.28 4.51 3.58
CA ALA A 19 -20.79 3.71 4.71
C ALA A 19 -21.37 2.37 4.22
N ASP A 20 -22.06 2.36 3.08
CA ASP A 20 -22.58 1.15 2.41
C ASP A 20 -22.45 1.26 0.88
N CYS A 21 -22.91 0.25 0.13
CA CYS A 21 -22.88 0.22 -1.34
C CYS A 21 -23.66 1.35 -2.03
N CYS A 22 -24.51 2.08 -1.31
CA CYS A 22 -25.34 3.16 -1.84
C CYS A 22 -25.42 4.39 -0.90
N SER A 23 -24.63 4.44 0.17
CA SER A 23 -24.71 5.50 1.19
C SER A 23 -23.32 6.07 1.49
N PHE A 24 -23.26 7.37 1.77
CA PHE A 24 -22.04 8.03 2.21
C PHE A 24 -22.29 8.80 3.51
N ARG A 25 -21.26 8.86 4.36
CA ARG A 25 -21.24 9.64 5.60
C ARG A 25 -20.19 10.74 5.48
N ILE A 26 -20.50 11.88 6.09
CA ILE A 26 -19.59 13.00 6.24
C ILE A 26 -19.27 13.07 7.72
N SER A 27 -18.10 12.56 8.08
CA SER A 27 -17.60 12.58 9.46
C SER A 27 -16.20 13.19 9.49
N GLN A 28 -15.91 13.96 10.54
CA GLN A 28 -14.57 14.45 10.83
C GLN A 28 -13.73 13.41 11.60
N SER A 29 -14.39 12.51 12.34
CA SER A 29 -13.76 11.41 13.08
C SER A 29 -14.10 10.07 12.42
N CYS A 30 -13.09 9.21 12.29
CA CYS A 30 -13.32 7.79 12.02
C CYS A 30 -13.85 7.17 13.32
N ASP A 31 -15.17 7.18 13.53
CA ASP A 31 -15.74 6.38 14.61
C ASP A 31 -15.56 4.90 14.24
N THR A 32 -14.75 4.23 15.04
CA THR A 32 -14.06 2.95 14.80
C THR A 32 -14.96 1.72 14.64
N LYS A 33 -16.29 1.90 14.53
CA LYS A 33 -17.26 0.80 14.56
C LYS A 33 -17.68 0.28 13.19
N ASP A 34 -17.56 1.09 12.13
CA ASP A 34 -17.96 0.69 10.78
C ASP A 34 -16.74 0.76 9.82
N SER A 35 -16.52 -0.27 9.01
CA SER A 35 -15.44 -0.31 8.01
C SER A 35 -15.72 0.66 6.87
N MET A 36 -15.49 1.95 7.10
CA MET A 36 -15.80 2.99 6.12
C MET A 36 -14.67 3.20 5.13
N LEU A 37 -14.99 3.23 3.83
CA LEU A 37 -13.99 3.47 2.79
C LEU A 37 -13.88 4.98 2.49
N PRO A 38 -12.71 5.62 2.68
CA PRO A 38 -12.54 7.02 2.33
C PRO A 38 -12.46 7.21 0.81
N LEU A 39 -13.14 8.25 0.35
CA LEU A 39 -13.15 8.71 -1.04
C LEU A 39 -12.72 10.17 -1.09
N PHE A 40 -11.68 10.46 -1.88
CA PHE A 40 -11.03 11.76 -1.94
C PHE A 40 -11.45 12.54 -3.18
N LEU A 41 -11.72 13.82 -3.03
CA LEU A 41 -12.25 14.67 -4.09
C LEU A 41 -11.23 14.89 -5.20
N GLY A 42 -11.60 14.48 -6.42
CA GLY A 42 -10.78 14.62 -7.62
C GLY A 42 -10.38 16.06 -7.95
N ALA A 43 -11.27 17.04 -7.70
CA ALA A 43 -10.95 18.44 -7.95
C ALA A 43 -9.74 18.93 -7.13
N ASP A 44 -9.59 18.44 -5.91
CA ASP A 44 -8.48 18.84 -5.02
C ASP A 44 -7.19 18.10 -5.36
N LEU A 45 -7.30 16.88 -5.90
CA LEU A 45 -6.16 16.13 -6.40
C LEU A 45 -5.53 16.81 -7.62
N PHE A 46 -6.34 17.31 -8.55
CA PHE A 46 -5.84 17.94 -9.77
C PHE A 46 -5.53 19.42 -9.60
N ALA A 47 -5.92 20.03 -8.48
CA ALA A 47 -5.58 21.42 -8.15
C ALA A 47 -4.06 21.62 -8.24
N LYS A 48 -3.58 22.78 -8.66
CA LYS A 48 -2.13 23.09 -8.70
C LYS A 48 -1.25 22.10 -9.50
N THR A 49 -1.82 21.15 -10.24
CA THR A 49 -1.07 20.32 -11.20
C THR A 49 -0.91 21.08 -12.52
N SER A 50 0.01 20.64 -13.37
CA SER A 50 0.18 21.20 -14.72
C SER A 50 -0.95 20.81 -15.69
N ILE A 51 -1.90 19.97 -15.26
CA ILE A 51 -2.99 19.50 -16.11
C ILE A 51 -4.08 20.57 -16.22
N ARG A 52 -4.29 21.04 -17.45
CA ARG A 52 -5.39 21.94 -17.79
C ARG A 52 -6.75 21.33 -17.44
N THR A 53 -7.67 22.16 -16.96
CA THR A 53 -9.02 21.75 -16.51
C THR A 53 -9.82 21.02 -17.59
N GLU A 54 -9.67 21.43 -18.85
CA GLU A 54 -10.27 20.77 -20.03
C GLU A 54 -9.85 19.29 -20.17
N ASN A 55 -8.68 18.92 -19.66
CA ASN A 55 -8.17 17.54 -19.72
C ASN A 55 -8.59 16.70 -18.50
N HIS A 56 -9.10 17.30 -17.42
CA HIS A 56 -9.48 16.58 -16.20
C HIS A 56 -10.45 15.42 -16.46
N PRO A 57 -11.51 15.55 -17.30
CA PRO A 57 -12.40 14.43 -17.61
C PRO A 57 -11.68 13.21 -18.18
N ARG A 58 -10.65 13.41 -19.02
CA ARG A 58 -9.87 12.32 -19.61
C ARG A 58 -9.08 11.56 -18.56
N TYR A 59 -8.46 12.27 -17.62
CA TYR A 59 -7.73 11.63 -16.52
C TYR A 59 -8.67 10.89 -15.56
N HIS A 60 -9.80 11.51 -15.19
CA HIS A 60 -10.80 10.83 -14.36
C HIS A 60 -11.29 9.53 -15.01
N ALA A 61 -11.60 9.55 -16.31
CA ALA A 61 -11.98 8.34 -17.04
C ALA A 61 -10.85 7.29 -17.10
N LYS A 62 -9.58 7.72 -17.29
CA LYS A 62 -8.40 6.82 -17.27
C LYS A 62 -8.29 6.09 -15.93
N PHE A 63 -8.41 6.80 -14.81
CA PHE A 63 -8.31 6.19 -13.48
C PHE A 63 -9.55 5.38 -13.11
N ALA A 64 -10.74 5.79 -13.56
CA ALA A 64 -11.98 5.05 -13.33
C ALA A 64 -11.98 3.68 -14.00
N LYS A 65 -11.44 3.57 -15.22
CA LYS A 65 -11.26 2.27 -15.90
C LYS A 65 -10.37 1.30 -15.13
N LYS A 66 -9.49 1.80 -14.25
CA LYS A 66 -8.62 1.00 -13.38
C LYS A 66 -9.22 0.73 -11.99
N GLY A 67 -10.49 1.12 -11.74
CA GLY A 67 -11.11 1.01 -10.43
C GLY A 67 -10.60 2.00 -9.38
N LEU A 68 -9.82 3.01 -9.78
CA LEU A 68 -9.16 3.96 -8.87
C LEU A 68 -9.96 5.24 -8.63
N ALA A 69 -10.94 5.51 -9.48
CA ALA A 69 -11.80 6.68 -9.39
C ALA A 69 -13.25 6.30 -9.69
N THR A 70 -14.19 7.02 -9.08
CA THR A 70 -15.62 6.87 -9.31
C THR A 70 -16.30 8.23 -9.38
N LYS A 71 -17.41 8.30 -10.09
CA LYS A 71 -18.22 9.51 -10.22
C LYS A 71 -19.46 9.36 -9.37
N LEU A 72 -19.59 10.19 -8.35
CA LEU A 72 -20.78 10.24 -7.50
C LEU A 72 -21.72 11.32 -8.01
N VAL A 73 -23.02 11.02 -8.02
CA VAL A 73 -24.09 11.94 -8.40
C VAL A 73 -24.90 12.27 -7.16
N PHE A 74 -25.10 13.56 -6.89
CA PHE A 74 -25.77 14.05 -5.70
C PHE A 74 -27.10 14.69 -6.05
N SER A 75 -28.17 14.24 -5.40
CA SER A 75 -29.54 14.65 -5.74
C SER A 75 -29.89 16.07 -5.30
N SER A 76 -29.45 16.53 -4.13
CA SER A 76 -30.11 17.70 -3.51
C SER A 76 -29.22 18.70 -2.75
N PHE A 77 -27.91 18.47 -2.62
CA PHE A 77 -27.06 19.36 -1.81
C PHE A 77 -25.88 19.93 -2.58
N ARG A 78 -25.53 21.18 -2.27
CA ARG A 78 -24.34 21.85 -2.79
C ARG A 78 -23.17 21.68 -1.82
N LEU A 79 -22.02 21.32 -2.37
CA LEU A 79 -20.76 21.23 -1.63
C LEU A 79 -20.10 22.60 -1.62
N HIS A 80 -19.72 23.06 -0.43
CA HIS A 80 -19.16 24.39 -0.23
C HIS A 80 -17.76 24.47 -0.88
N GLY A 81 -17.46 25.61 -1.50
CA GLY A 81 -16.17 25.81 -2.18
C GLY A 81 -16.01 25.05 -3.51
N LEU A 82 -17.11 24.60 -4.13
CA LEU A 82 -17.12 24.04 -5.48
C LEU A 82 -18.12 24.81 -6.35
N ARG A 83 -17.68 25.24 -7.54
CA ARG A 83 -18.56 25.81 -8.57
C ARG A 83 -19.05 24.69 -9.47
N LEU A 84 -20.23 24.15 -9.15
CA LEU A 84 -20.88 23.11 -9.95
C LEU A 84 -21.97 23.72 -10.84
N PRO A 85 -22.10 23.29 -12.11
CA PRO A 85 -23.21 23.68 -12.97
C PRO A 85 -24.55 23.29 -12.33
N THR A 86 -25.55 24.17 -12.45
CA THR A 86 -26.88 24.06 -11.80
C THR A 86 -27.73 22.85 -12.23
N GLY A 87 -27.27 22.04 -13.19
CA GLY A 87 -27.96 20.82 -13.64
C GLY A 87 -27.13 19.53 -13.57
N ASN A 88 -25.89 19.56 -13.07
CA ASN A 88 -25.03 18.38 -13.01
C ASN A 88 -24.22 18.36 -11.70
N ASN A 89 -24.86 17.87 -10.63
CA ASN A 89 -24.26 17.80 -9.31
C ASN A 89 -23.50 16.48 -9.14
N SER A 90 -22.46 16.32 -9.96
CA SER A 90 -21.64 15.12 -9.97
C SER A 90 -20.18 15.47 -9.76
N LEU A 91 -19.49 14.67 -8.96
CA LEU A 91 -18.08 14.87 -8.66
C LEU A 91 -17.32 13.57 -8.77
N TRP A 92 -16.06 13.70 -9.19
CA TRP A 92 -15.12 12.61 -9.19
C TRP A 92 -14.49 12.45 -7.83
N PHE A 93 -14.44 11.20 -7.38
CA PHE A 93 -13.77 10.80 -6.17
C PHE A 93 -12.79 9.68 -6.47
N TYR A 94 -11.75 9.59 -5.67
CA TYR A 94 -10.67 8.64 -5.80
C TYR A 94 -10.60 7.78 -4.56
N SER A 95 -10.33 6.48 -4.75
CA SER A 95 -9.87 5.65 -3.65
C SER A 95 -8.52 6.15 -3.18
N ILE A 96 -8.09 5.71 -2.01
CA ILE A 96 -6.75 5.98 -1.52
C ILE A 96 -5.65 5.54 -2.50
N GLN A 97 -5.80 4.36 -3.12
CA GLN A 97 -4.91 3.90 -4.19
C GLN A 97 -4.89 4.89 -5.36
N GLY A 98 -6.06 5.43 -5.72
CA GLY A 98 -6.18 6.45 -6.73
C GLY A 98 -5.48 7.77 -6.37
N VAL A 99 -5.55 8.20 -5.11
CA VAL A 99 -4.81 9.39 -4.61
C VAL A 99 -3.32 9.22 -4.83
N PHE A 100 -2.78 8.08 -4.41
CA PHE A 100 -1.36 7.79 -4.59
C PHE A 100 -0.98 7.76 -6.06
N ARG A 101 -1.76 7.06 -6.89
CA ARG A 101 -1.50 7.01 -8.34
C ARG A 101 -1.50 8.40 -8.98
N VAL A 102 -2.41 9.30 -8.58
CA VAL A 102 -2.41 10.69 -9.04
C VAL A 102 -1.19 11.45 -8.52
N ALA A 103 -0.87 11.34 -7.23
CA ALA A 103 0.26 12.03 -6.64
C ALA A 103 1.59 11.65 -7.32
N PHE A 104 1.80 10.36 -7.54
CA PHE A 104 3.04 9.86 -8.14
C PHE A 104 3.13 10.07 -9.66
N GLU A 105 2.00 10.19 -10.34
CA GLU A 105 1.99 10.50 -11.78
C GLU A 105 2.10 12.02 -12.03
N LEU A 106 1.54 12.87 -11.16
CA LEU A 106 1.30 14.28 -11.47
C LEU A 106 1.94 15.30 -10.52
N TYR A 107 2.37 14.92 -9.32
CA TYR A 107 2.90 15.87 -8.33
C TYR A 107 4.43 15.96 -8.40
N SER A 108 4.97 17.06 -7.86
CA SER A 108 6.41 17.20 -7.64
C SER A 108 6.92 16.20 -6.59
N GLN A 109 8.23 15.91 -6.59
CA GLN A 109 8.84 14.99 -5.62
C GLN A 109 8.60 15.42 -4.16
N HIS A 110 8.61 16.73 -3.90
CA HIS A 110 8.34 17.26 -2.56
C HIS A 110 6.88 17.01 -2.12
N GLU A 111 5.91 17.24 -3.01
CA GLU A 111 4.50 16.97 -2.72
C GLU A 111 4.20 15.47 -2.61
N GLN A 112 4.89 14.63 -3.39
CA GLN A 112 4.81 13.17 -3.27
C GLN A 112 5.23 12.69 -1.88
N LEU A 113 6.32 13.26 -1.34
CA LEU A 113 6.81 12.99 0.01
C LEU A 113 5.78 13.40 1.06
N SER A 114 5.24 14.62 0.97
CA SER A 114 4.24 15.10 1.92
C SER A 114 2.93 14.29 1.87
N VAL A 115 2.58 13.69 0.72
CA VAL A 115 1.42 12.80 0.60
C VAL A 115 1.66 11.49 1.36
N LEU A 116 2.88 10.94 1.29
CA LEU A 116 3.26 9.74 2.04
C LEU A 116 3.31 9.98 3.54
N GLU A 117 3.97 11.04 3.99
CA GLU A 117 4.07 11.39 5.41
C GLU A 117 2.69 11.58 6.05
N ALA A 118 1.83 12.34 5.38
CA ALA A 118 0.48 12.59 5.87
C ALA A 118 -0.42 11.34 5.80
N PHE A 119 -0.04 10.31 5.03
CA PHE A 119 -0.70 9.01 5.05
C PHE A 119 -0.26 8.14 6.25
N GLN A 120 0.99 8.22 6.69
CA GLN A 120 1.44 7.52 7.92
C GLN A 120 0.60 7.93 9.13
N HIS A 121 0.25 9.21 9.22
CA HIS A 121 -0.66 9.74 10.24
C HIS A 121 -2.12 9.30 10.04
N MET A 122 -2.56 9.11 8.80
CA MET A 122 -3.93 8.68 8.48
C MET A 122 -4.12 7.17 8.71
N GLU A 123 -3.11 6.35 8.43
CA GLU A 123 -3.10 4.90 8.68
C GLU A 123 -3.34 4.59 10.16
N GLN A 124 -2.73 5.37 11.07
CA GLN A 124 -2.96 5.25 12.52
C GLN A 124 -4.44 5.47 12.90
N CYS A 125 -5.17 6.27 12.12
CA CYS A 125 -6.61 6.53 12.28
C CYS A 125 -7.50 5.55 11.48
N MET A 126 -6.98 4.89 10.44
CA MET A 126 -7.71 4.04 9.49
C MET A 126 -7.42 2.54 9.65
N LYS A 127 -6.98 2.09 10.84
CA LYS A 127 -6.56 0.71 11.15
C LYS A 127 -7.55 -0.41 10.78
N SER A 128 -8.71 -0.13 10.18
CA SER A 128 -9.72 -1.12 9.75
C SER A 128 -9.97 -1.22 8.24
N GLY A 129 -9.26 -0.49 7.36
CA GLY A 129 -9.70 -0.35 5.96
C GLY A 129 -8.73 -0.74 4.84
N LEU A 130 -7.43 -0.78 5.08
CA LEU A 130 -6.43 -1.22 4.09
C LEU A 130 -5.66 -2.39 4.66
N ASP A 131 -5.79 -3.54 4.01
CA ASP A 131 -4.96 -4.68 4.35
C ASP A 131 -3.52 -4.41 3.89
N GLU A 132 -2.56 -4.99 4.61
CA GLU A 132 -1.15 -4.71 4.35
C GLU A 132 -0.72 -5.19 2.94
N ARG A 133 -1.47 -6.15 2.36
CA ARG A 133 -1.34 -6.58 0.96
C ARG A 133 -1.68 -5.46 -0.02
N GLY A 134 -2.82 -4.80 0.14
CA GLY A 134 -3.24 -3.70 -0.74
C GLY A 134 -2.30 -2.50 -0.71
N LEU A 135 -1.56 -2.31 0.38
CA LEU A 135 -0.51 -1.29 0.46
C LEU A 135 0.78 -1.73 -0.24
N SER A 136 1.17 -2.99 -0.09
CA SER A 136 2.30 -3.58 -0.82
C SER A 136 2.09 -3.50 -2.34
N ASP A 137 0.92 -3.92 -2.83
CA ASP A 137 0.59 -3.92 -4.26
C ASP A 137 0.56 -2.50 -4.84
N LEU A 138 0.10 -1.54 -4.04
CA LEU A 138 0.14 -0.14 -4.40
C LEU A 138 1.58 0.36 -4.52
N VAL A 139 2.41 0.10 -3.51
CA VAL A 139 3.84 0.47 -3.51
C VAL A 139 4.55 -0.13 -4.72
N LEU A 140 4.38 -1.43 -4.97
CA LEU A 140 4.97 -2.14 -6.10
C LEU A 140 4.54 -1.54 -7.44
N GLY A 141 3.24 -1.33 -7.61
CA GLY A 141 2.71 -0.75 -8.83
C GLY A 141 3.23 0.67 -9.09
N LEU A 142 3.64 1.41 -8.06
CA LEU A 142 4.27 2.73 -8.20
C LEU A 142 5.71 2.63 -8.66
N LEU A 143 6.47 1.67 -8.14
CA LEU A 143 7.83 1.37 -8.61
C LEU A 143 7.84 0.95 -10.08
N GLU A 144 6.88 0.12 -10.49
CA GLU A 144 6.75 -0.32 -11.88
C GLU A 144 6.38 0.82 -12.83
N SER A 145 5.55 1.77 -12.37
CA SER A 145 5.13 2.91 -13.21
C SER A 145 6.25 3.92 -13.50
N GLN A 146 7.30 3.93 -12.69
CA GLN A 146 8.50 4.74 -12.91
C GLN A 146 9.49 4.07 -13.89
N GLY A 147 9.35 2.76 -14.14
CA GLY A 147 10.23 1.98 -15.03
C GLY A 147 9.94 2.11 -16.54
N GLN A 148 8.89 2.84 -16.95
CA GLN A 148 8.47 2.94 -18.35
C GLN A 148 8.74 4.30 -19.03
N GLY A 149 9.51 5.20 -18.40
CA GLY A 149 10.01 6.43 -19.03
C GLY A 149 11.30 6.19 -19.81
N GLN A 150 11.29 6.41 -21.13
CA GLN A 150 12.44 6.29 -22.03
C GLN A 150 13.55 7.33 -21.78
N GLY A 151 14.80 6.85 -21.63
CA GLY A 151 16.00 7.44 -22.25
C GLY A 151 16.91 8.37 -21.42
N ALA A 152 18.17 7.92 -21.27
CA ALA A 152 19.41 8.61 -20.88
C ALA A 152 19.73 8.79 -19.36
N MET A 153 20.73 8.03 -18.88
CA MET A 153 21.50 8.22 -17.63
C MET A 153 22.09 9.65 -17.53
N ASP A 154 22.39 10.28 -16.39
CA ASP A 154 22.16 10.11 -14.94
C ASP A 154 22.46 11.49 -14.32
N PRO A 155 21.54 12.12 -13.54
CA PRO A 155 21.88 12.39 -12.15
C PRO A 155 20.62 12.37 -11.28
N GLY A 156 20.39 11.22 -10.67
CA GLY A 156 19.32 11.06 -9.70
C GLY A 156 19.10 9.59 -9.44
N SER A 157 20.15 8.93 -8.94
CA SER A 157 20.16 7.56 -8.43
C SER A 157 18.75 7.17 -7.97
N VAL A 158 18.26 6.01 -8.44
CA VAL A 158 16.96 5.47 -8.00
C VAL A 158 16.92 5.36 -6.46
N TYR A 159 18.09 5.17 -5.83
CA TYR A 159 18.28 5.18 -4.38
C TYR A 159 18.22 6.58 -3.72
N CYS A 160 18.25 7.64 -4.51
CA CYS A 160 18.07 9.04 -4.09
C CYS A 160 16.65 9.56 -4.36
N SER A 161 15.73 8.74 -4.86
CA SER A 161 14.34 9.12 -5.00
C SER A 161 13.75 9.33 -3.59
N PRO A 162 13.32 10.56 -3.22
CA PRO A 162 12.77 10.83 -1.89
C PRO A 162 11.55 9.95 -1.59
N LEU A 163 10.82 9.58 -2.65
CA LEU A 163 9.74 8.61 -2.63
C LEU A 163 10.22 7.23 -2.17
N LEU A 164 11.24 6.67 -2.83
CA LEU A 164 11.79 5.36 -2.47
C LEU A 164 12.37 5.36 -1.06
N CYS A 165 13.06 6.44 -0.67
CA CYS A 165 13.57 6.60 0.68
C CYS A 165 12.44 6.59 1.73
N THR A 166 11.33 7.28 1.45
CA THR A 166 10.21 7.36 2.40
C THR A 166 9.40 6.07 2.45
N ILE A 167 9.19 5.41 1.31
CA ILE A 167 8.56 4.09 1.27
C ILE A 167 9.44 3.07 1.98
N ALA A 168 10.74 3.03 1.70
CA ALA A 168 11.69 2.13 2.35
C ALA A 168 11.76 2.40 3.86
N GLY A 169 11.80 3.67 4.27
CA GLY A 169 11.76 4.08 5.67
C GLY A 169 10.46 3.62 6.35
N TRP A 170 9.31 3.86 5.74
CA TRP A 170 8.01 3.42 6.27
C TRP A 170 7.94 1.89 6.41
N LEU A 171 8.31 1.16 5.35
CA LEU A 171 8.37 -0.31 5.36
C LEU A 171 9.31 -0.81 6.46
N GLY A 172 10.50 -0.21 6.58
CA GLY A 172 11.47 -0.52 7.63
C GLY A 172 10.91 -0.30 9.04
N HIS A 173 10.20 0.81 9.27
CA HIS A 173 9.55 1.07 10.56
C HIS A 173 8.46 0.05 10.90
N ARG A 174 7.62 -0.32 9.92
CA ARG A 174 6.59 -1.35 10.10
C ARG A 174 7.21 -2.71 10.40
N PHE A 175 8.26 -3.07 9.68
CA PHE A 175 8.94 -4.35 9.85
C PHE A 175 9.63 -4.41 11.21
N ASN A 176 10.32 -3.34 11.60
CA ASN A 176 10.95 -3.23 12.92
C ASN A 176 9.93 -3.28 14.07
N ALA A 177 8.76 -2.65 13.91
CA ALA A 177 7.70 -2.71 14.92
C ALA A 177 7.11 -4.12 15.07
N ALA A 178 7.02 -4.88 13.97
CA ALA A 178 6.59 -6.28 14.00
C ALA A 178 7.66 -7.21 14.60
N ASN A 179 8.94 -6.82 14.55
CA ASN A 179 10.07 -7.69 14.88
C ASN A 179 9.97 -8.33 16.27
N GLY A 180 9.59 -7.56 17.31
CA GLY A 180 9.45 -8.11 18.67
C GLY A 180 8.38 -9.21 18.77
N CYS A 181 7.25 -9.05 18.08
CA CYS A 181 6.19 -10.06 18.03
C CYS A 181 6.65 -11.29 17.24
N ILE A 182 7.27 -11.08 16.08
CA ILE A 182 7.81 -12.16 15.23
C ILE A 182 8.85 -12.96 16.00
N SER A 183 9.81 -12.31 16.67
CA SER A 183 10.82 -12.99 17.47
C SER A 183 10.19 -13.83 18.58
N GLN A 184 9.19 -13.31 19.30
CA GLN A 184 8.47 -14.09 20.31
C GLN A 184 7.74 -15.29 19.70
N GLN A 185 7.12 -15.11 18.54
CA GLN A 185 6.42 -16.18 17.83
C GLN A 185 7.39 -17.26 17.35
N VAL A 186 8.54 -16.88 16.81
CA VAL A 186 9.62 -17.79 16.41
C VAL A 186 10.17 -18.54 17.61
N GLU A 187 10.40 -17.89 18.75
CA GLU A 187 10.86 -18.57 19.98
C GLU A 187 9.81 -19.55 20.52
N SER A 188 8.53 -19.17 20.49
CA SER A 188 7.43 -20.06 20.89
C SER A 188 7.34 -21.28 19.98
N PHE A 189 7.45 -21.06 18.67
CA PHE A 189 7.48 -22.11 17.67
C PHE A 189 8.67 -23.06 17.90
N LYS A 190 9.87 -22.51 18.17
CA LYS A 190 11.07 -23.29 18.51
C LYS A 190 10.81 -24.18 19.73
N MET A 191 10.30 -23.62 20.82
CA MET A 191 10.02 -24.40 22.04
C MET A 191 9.05 -25.56 21.79
N GLN A 192 8.09 -25.39 20.88
CA GLN A 192 7.11 -26.43 20.53
C GLN A 192 7.69 -27.52 19.62
N HIS A 193 8.69 -27.20 18.80
CA HIS A 193 9.20 -28.10 17.75
C HIS A 193 10.66 -28.53 17.94
N ILE A 194 11.31 -28.15 19.04
CA ILE A 194 12.73 -28.45 19.31
C ILE A 194 13.02 -29.95 19.39
N ASP A 195 12.05 -30.76 19.83
CA ASP A 195 12.17 -32.20 19.96
C ASP A 195 11.73 -32.97 18.68
N HIS A 196 11.14 -32.28 17.70
CA HIS A 196 10.56 -32.85 16.48
C HIS A 196 11.02 -32.12 15.21
N ILE A 197 12.29 -31.72 15.15
CA ILE A 197 12.90 -30.95 14.05
C ILE A 197 12.78 -31.68 12.69
N THR A 198 12.61 -33.00 12.68
CA THR A 198 12.43 -33.80 11.46
C THR A 198 11.05 -33.66 10.83
N ASP A 199 10.05 -33.17 11.57
CA ASP A 199 8.65 -33.11 11.15
C ASP A 199 8.15 -31.66 10.99
N LEU A 200 9.05 -30.76 10.58
CA LEU A 200 8.69 -29.36 10.35
C LEU A 200 7.68 -29.21 9.19
N PRO A 201 6.74 -28.25 9.30
CA PRO A 201 5.83 -27.91 8.20
C PRO A 201 6.58 -27.45 6.95
N ALA A 202 5.88 -27.41 5.82
CA ALA A 202 6.45 -26.88 4.59
C ALA A 202 6.86 -25.40 4.76
N ALA A 203 7.89 -24.96 4.03
CA ALA A 203 8.41 -23.58 4.12
C ALA A 203 7.34 -22.50 3.85
N GLU A 204 6.34 -22.80 3.02
CA GLU A 204 5.18 -21.92 2.77
C GLU A 204 4.31 -21.75 4.03
N GLU A 205 4.00 -22.85 4.70
CA GLU A 205 3.20 -22.85 5.93
C GLU A 205 3.96 -22.18 7.07
N LEU A 206 5.26 -22.48 7.22
CA LEU A 206 6.16 -21.83 8.17
C LEU A 206 6.22 -20.32 7.96
N ALA A 207 6.41 -19.87 6.72
CA ALA A 207 6.41 -18.44 6.41
C ALA A 207 5.03 -17.82 6.76
N GLY A 208 3.95 -18.52 6.41
CA GLY A 208 2.56 -18.17 6.70
C GLY A 208 2.30 -17.93 8.18
N GLU A 209 2.78 -18.85 9.01
CA GLU A 209 2.61 -18.83 10.45
C GLU A 209 3.50 -17.77 11.10
N LEU A 210 4.80 -17.74 10.79
CA LEU A 210 5.80 -16.97 11.53
C LEU A 210 5.86 -15.49 11.15
N PHE A 211 5.49 -15.13 9.91
CA PHE A 211 5.71 -13.78 9.39
C PHE A 211 4.41 -13.11 8.92
N PRO A 212 4.27 -11.79 9.17
CA PRO A 212 3.16 -11.00 8.66
C PRO A 212 3.00 -11.14 7.14
N GLU A 213 1.75 -11.23 6.70
CA GLU A 213 1.39 -11.36 5.29
C GLU A 213 1.99 -10.26 4.42
N ALA A 214 2.09 -9.02 4.92
CA ALA A 214 2.70 -7.90 4.21
C ALA A 214 4.13 -8.18 3.76
N MET A 215 4.96 -8.71 4.67
CA MET A 215 6.36 -9.01 4.42
C MET A 215 6.48 -10.09 3.36
N ARG A 216 5.63 -11.13 3.47
CA ARG A 216 5.59 -12.23 2.51
C ARG A 216 5.18 -11.76 1.13
N VAL A 217 4.09 -11.02 1.02
CA VAL A 217 3.61 -10.52 -0.28
C VAL A 217 4.61 -9.58 -0.92
N LEU A 218 5.23 -8.68 -0.16
CA LEU A 218 6.26 -7.79 -0.69
C LEU A 218 7.42 -8.58 -1.30
N LEU A 219 7.97 -9.54 -0.55
CA LEU A 219 9.12 -10.32 -0.99
C LEU A 219 8.76 -11.32 -2.09
N LEU A 220 7.57 -11.94 -2.05
CA LEU A 220 7.08 -12.80 -3.14
C LEU A 220 6.96 -12.03 -4.45
N ASN A 221 6.42 -10.81 -4.41
CA ASN A 221 6.37 -9.94 -5.58
C ASN A 221 7.77 -9.54 -6.03
N TRP A 222 8.66 -9.17 -5.10
CA TRP A 222 10.05 -8.81 -5.42
C TRP A 222 10.82 -9.97 -6.08
N MET A 223 10.57 -11.20 -5.64
CA MET A 223 11.14 -12.42 -6.24
C MET A 223 10.47 -12.84 -7.56
N GLY A 224 9.42 -12.13 -8.01
CA GLY A 224 8.66 -12.48 -9.21
C GLY A 224 7.81 -13.76 -9.08
N LEU A 225 7.38 -14.07 -7.85
CA LEU A 225 6.63 -15.28 -7.50
C LEU A 225 5.14 -15.03 -7.25
N SER A 226 4.66 -13.81 -7.50
CA SER A 226 3.26 -13.40 -7.29
C SER A 226 2.29 -13.97 -8.33
N ASP A 227 2.76 -14.24 -9.55
CA ASP A 227 1.92 -14.79 -10.62
C ASP A 227 1.49 -16.24 -10.36
N SER A 228 0.18 -16.50 -10.53
CA SER A 228 -0.42 -17.83 -10.38
C SER A 228 0.07 -18.88 -11.41
N GLY A 229 0.78 -18.45 -12.46
CA GLY A 229 1.45 -19.36 -13.40
C GLY A 229 2.74 -19.98 -12.87
N ALA A 230 3.25 -19.49 -11.74
CA ALA A 230 4.53 -19.87 -11.15
C ALA A 230 4.38 -20.72 -9.88
N VAL A 231 3.24 -21.38 -9.65
CA VAL A 231 2.97 -22.14 -8.40
C VAL A 231 4.09 -23.12 -8.08
N TRP A 232 4.58 -23.88 -9.05
CA TRP A 232 5.68 -24.82 -8.85
C TRP A 232 7.01 -24.12 -8.51
N LYS A 233 7.31 -22.94 -9.11
CA LYS A 233 8.45 -22.10 -8.71
C LYS A 233 8.26 -21.57 -7.30
N ARG A 234 7.05 -21.16 -6.94
CA ARG A 234 6.74 -20.66 -5.61
C ARG A 234 7.07 -21.71 -4.55
N HIS A 235 6.67 -22.97 -4.77
CA HIS A 235 7.00 -24.07 -3.85
C HIS A 235 8.51 -24.36 -3.74
N SER A 236 9.28 -24.19 -4.82
CA SER A 236 10.74 -24.38 -4.77
C SER A 236 11.49 -23.21 -4.14
N GLU A 237 10.95 -21.99 -4.25
CA GLU A 237 11.62 -20.75 -3.83
C GLU A 237 11.16 -20.24 -2.45
N TYR A 238 10.08 -20.78 -1.87
CA TYR A 238 9.64 -20.46 -0.50
C TYR A 238 10.72 -20.63 0.57
N PRO A 239 11.62 -21.63 0.51
CA PRO A 239 12.73 -21.70 1.45
C PRO A 239 13.68 -20.49 1.35
N ILE A 240 13.86 -19.90 0.16
CA ILE A 240 14.64 -18.68 -0.02
C ILE A 240 13.89 -17.47 0.56
N LEU A 241 12.58 -17.39 0.33
CA LEU A 241 11.74 -16.37 0.97
C LEU A 241 11.84 -16.43 2.49
N LEU A 242 11.72 -17.64 3.07
CA LEU A 242 11.81 -17.88 4.50
C LEU A 242 13.18 -17.42 5.02
N LEU A 243 14.26 -17.76 4.32
CA LEU A 243 15.61 -17.32 4.67
C LEU A 243 15.74 -15.79 4.70
N ILE A 244 15.24 -15.10 3.67
CA ILE A 244 15.26 -13.63 3.61
C ILE A 244 14.49 -13.04 4.79
N LEU A 245 13.32 -13.59 5.11
CA LEU A 245 12.49 -13.16 6.24
C LEU A 245 13.19 -13.38 7.58
N GLU A 246 13.83 -14.52 7.77
CA GLU A 246 14.59 -14.80 9.00
C GLU A 246 15.80 -13.87 9.16
N PHE A 247 16.53 -13.57 8.08
CA PHE A 247 17.61 -12.59 8.08
C PHE A 247 17.11 -11.18 8.39
N ALA A 248 16.05 -10.73 7.71
CA ALA A 248 15.50 -9.39 7.89
C ALA A 248 15.03 -9.15 9.33
N ASN A 249 14.51 -10.19 9.98
CA ASN A 249 13.99 -10.12 11.35
C ASN A 249 15.02 -10.57 12.41
N HIS A 250 16.28 -10.83 12.04
CA HIS A 250 17.35 -11.26 12.96
C HIS A 250 16.96 -12.48 13.81
N ASN A 251 16.09 -13.34 13.29
CA ASN A 251 15.55 -14.49 14.01
C ASN A 251 16.38 -15.76 13.84
N LEU A 252 17.46 -15.68 13.05
CA LEU A 252 18.45 -16.72 12.85
C LEU A 252 19.25 -16.94 14.13
N ILE A 253 18.82 -17.94 14.91
CA ILE A 253 19.68 -18.65 15.85
C ILE A 253 19.96 -20.01 15.22
N THR A 254 21.15 -20.09 14.61
CA THR A 254 22.01 -21.21 14.12
C THR A 254 21.52 -22.67 14.06
N GLY A 255 20.48 -23.12 14.77
CA GLY A 255 19.95 -24.49 14.74
C GLY A 255 18.90 -24.73 13.64
N VAL A 256 17.86 -23.89 13.56
CA VAL A 256 16.77 -24.03 12.56
C VAL A 256 17.27 -23.70 11.15
N ALA A 257 18.15 -22.71 11.06
CA ALA A 257 18.85 -22.35 9.85
C ALA A 257 19.57 -23.56 9.25
N HIS A 258 20.28 -24.35 10.06
CA HIS A 258 21.03 -25.50 9.57
C HIS A 258 20.11 -26.58 8.95
N VAL A 259 18.91 -26.76 9.49
CA VAL A 259 17.91 -27.73 8.99
C VAL A 259 17.26 -27.23 7.70
N LEU A 260 16.94 -25.93 7.65
CA LEU A 260 16.44 -25.26 6.44
C LEU A 260 17.51 -25.22 5.34
N TYR A 261 18.77 -24.94 5.69
CA TYR A 261 19.92 -24.95 4.78
C TYR A 261 20.18 -26.36 4.22
N SER A 262 20.13 -27.40 5.05
CA SER A 262 20.27 -28.79 4.58
C SER A 262 19.14 -29.17 3.61
N SER A 263 17.91 -28.72 3.85
CA SER A 263 16.77 -28.97 2.96
C SER A 263 16.86 -28.19 1.64
N LEU A 264 17.50 -27.01 1.64
CA LEU A 264 17.79 -26.18 0.47
C LEU A 264 18.94 -26.71 -0.39
N ILE A 265 19.98 -27.27 0.24
CA ILE A 265 21.20 -27.76 -0.43
C ILE A 265 21.04 -29.19 -0.97
N CYS A 266 20.12 -29.99 -0.42
CA CYS A 266 19.89 -31.38 -0.84
C CYS A 266 18.83 -31.55 -1.95
N LYS A 267 18.42 -30.47 -2.64
CA LYS A 267 17.73 -30.52 -3.93
C LYS A 267 18.69 -30.20 -5.06
#